data_AF-A0A8J7MNC2-F1
#
_entry.id   AF-A0A8J7MNC2-F1
#
_cell.length_a   1.000
_cell.length_b   1.000
_cell.length_c   1.000
_cell.angle_alpha   90.00
_cell.angle_beta   90.00
_cell.angle_gamma   90.00
#
_symmetry.space_group_name_H-M   'P 1'
#
loop_
_entity.id
_entity.type
_entity.pdbx_description
1 polymer ?
#
loop_
_entity_poly.entity_id
_entity_poly.type
_entity_poly.pdbx_seq_one_letter_code
_entity_poly.pdbx_strand_id
1 'polypeptide(L)'
;VTRQLKWAVVPLSLGALLFGYQATIDYQQVQQNQLCIYNSRKSTLISYINGHNCTTWMDSTLIGNPQIQYAQQNHLWSLGISKNELHSLEDSVQKSTFYYQNKKGQFKDKKLSLYGREDVFIQSHTPLEVDYVLVHGNPKLKSIQQIEDVYLYKTLIFDASNSSWKIKKWIKECQELEIDFIDVSTEGAWVLDL
;
A
#
# COMPACT_ATOMS: atom_id res chain seq x y z
N VAL A 1 -22.93 -2.36 54.85
CA VAL A 1 -23.20 -2.37 53.39
C VAL A 1 -22.46 -1.27 52.63
N THR A 2 -22.11 -0.13 53.25
CA THR A 2 -21.54 1.04 52.54
C THR A 2 -20.04 0.99 52.20
N ARG A 3 -19.23 0.17 52.89
CA ARG A 3 -17.76 0.15 52.66
C ARG A 3 -17.37 -0.64 51.41
N GLN A 4 -18.07 -1.74 51.10
CA GLN A 4 -17.77 -2.58 49.93
C GLN A 4 -18.21 -1.92 48.61
N LEU A 5 -19.27 -1.12 48.62
CA LEU A 5 -19.71 -0.37 47.43
C LEU A 5 -18.67 0.66 46.97
N LYS A 6 -17.98 1.33 47.90
CA LYS A 6 -16.95 2.34 47.56
C LYS A 6 -15.76 1.72 46.82
N TRP A 7 -15.37 0.49 47.17
CA TRP A 7 -14.31 -0.24 46.49
C TRP A 7 -14.74 -0.81 45.13
N ALA A 8 -16.03 -0.93 44.86
CA ALA A 8 -16.56 -1.34 43.56
C ALA A 8 -16.57 -0.20 42.53
N VAL A 9 -16.61 1.07 42.96
CA VAL A 9 -16.62 2.24 42.06
C VAL A 9 -15.31 2.37 41.27
N VAL A 10 -14.17 2.06 41.89
CA VAL A 10 -12.84 2.14 41.24
C VAL A 10 -12.71 1.18 40.05
N PRO A 11 -12.95 -0.14 40.18
CA PRO A 11 -12.88 -1.07 39.05
C PRO A 11 -13.99 -0.82 38.02
N LEU A 12 -15.18 -0.35 38.43
CA LEU A 12 -16.23 0.05 37.48
C LEU A 12 -15.80 1.25 36.63
N SER A 13 -15.20 2.26 37.24
CA SER A 13 -14.70 3.45 36.54
C SER A 13 -13.56 3.08 35.60
N LEU A 14 -12.64 2.23 36.05
CA LEU A 14 -11.55 1.72 35.20
C LEU A 14 -12.10 0.88 34.03
N GLY A 15 -13.08 0.01 34.29
CA GLY A 15 -13.74 -0.78 33.25
C GLY A 15 -14.41 0.11 32.21
N ALA A 16 -15.18 1.12 32.64
CA ALA A 16 -15.82 2.07 31.75
C ALA A 16 -14.80 2.85 30.89
N LEU A 17 -13.66 3.24 31.47
CA LEU A 17 -12.57 3.88 30.73
C LEU A 17 -11.96 2.94 29.66
N LEU A 18 -11.70 1.68 30.01
CA LEU A 18 -11.17 0.69 29.08
C LEU A 18 -12.16 0.38 27.94
N PHE A 19 -13.45 0.25 28.25
CA PHE A 19 -14.49 0.05 27.22
C PHE A 19 -14.64 1.26 26.31
N GLY A 20 -14.61 2.48 26.87
CA GLY A 20 -14.65 3.71 26.07
C GLY A 20 -13.44 3.84 25.15
N TYR A 21 -12.26 3.48 25.64
CA TYR A 21 -11.03 3.43 24.84
C TYR A 21 -11.13 2.40 23.71
N GLN A 22 -11.58 1.18 24.00
CA GLN A 22 -11.77 0.12 23.00
C GLN A 22 -12.79 0.55 21.93
N ALA A 23 -13.93 1.11 22.34
CA ALA A 23 -14.95 1.58 21.40
C ALA A 23 -14.42 2.67 20.44
N THR A 24 -13.49 3.51 20.92
CA THR A 24 -12.84 4.52 20.08
C THR A 24 -11.91 3.89 19.05
N ILE A 25 -11.12 2.87 19.45
CA ILE A 25 -10.28 2.11 18.52
C ILE A 25 -11.13 1.41 17.48
N ASP A 26 -12.20 0.73 17.90
CA ASP A 26 -13.09 0.01 16.99
C ASP A 26 -13.72 0.97 15.97
N TYR A 27 -14.15 2.15 16.44
CA TYR A 27 -14.68 3.19 15.57
C TYR A 27 -13.66 3.67 14.52
N GLN A 28 -12.41 3.91 14.93
CA GLN A 28 -11.33 4.27 14.01
C GLN A 28 -11.04 3.16 13.01
N GLN A 29 -10.98 1.91 13.48
CA GLN A 29 -10.72 0.74 12.63
C GLN A 29 -11.81 0.46 11.62
N VAL A 30 -13.07 0.84 11.89
CA VAL A 30 -14.16 0.72 10.91
C VAL A 30 -14.05 1.80 9.83
N GLN A 31 -13.60 3.00 10.18
CA GLN A 31 -13.50 4.12 9.25
C GLN A 31 -12.20 4.13 8.43
N GLN A 32 -11.20 3.33 8.81
CA GLN A 32 -9.92 3.30 8.13
C GLN A 32 -10.07 2.91 6.65
N ASN A 33 -9.32 3.61 5.80
CA ASN A 33 -9.18 3.28 4.41
C ASN A 33 -7.77 3.68 3.95
N GLN A 34 -6.96 2.69 3.57
CA GLN A 34 -5.55 2.91 3.30
C GLN A 34 -5.08 2.14 2.09
N LEU A 35 -4.19 2.76 1.31
CA LEU A 35 -3.38 2.10 0.30
C LEU A 35 -1.93 2.03 0.79
N CYS A 36 -1.41 0.83 0.91
CA CYS A 36 -0.08 0.57 1.44
C CYS A 36 0.81 -0.07 0.38
N ILE A 37 2.06 0.39 0.27
CA ILE A 37 3.11 -0.26 -0.52
C ILE A 37 4.27 -0.55 0.43
N TYR A 38 4.52 -1.83 0.69
CA TYR A 38 5.46 -2.26 1.72
C TYR A 38 6.87 -2.44 1.17
N ASN A 39 7.87 -2.19 2.02
CA ASN A 39 9.25 -2.54 1.75
C ASN A 39 9.45 -4.06 1.91
N SER A 40 9.19 -4.80 0.83
CA SER A 40 9.46 -6.24 0.77
C SER A 40 10.63 -6.52 -0.18
N ARG A 41 11.77 -6.91 0.38
CA ARG A 41 13.03 -7.09 -0.37
C ARG A 41 12.85 -7.96 -1.63
N LYS A 42 13.24 -7.41 -2.80
CA LYS A 42 13.18 -8.09 -4.12
C LYS A 42 11.78 -8.50 -4.57
N SER A 43 10.75 -7.82 -4.08
CA SER A 43 9.37 -8.15 -4.39
C SER A 43 8.43 -6.96 -4.22
N THR A 44 7.30 -7.01 -4.90
CA THR A 44 6.22 -6.03 -4.84
C THR A 44 5.18 -6.52 -3.85
N LEU A 45 4.76 -5.66 -2.92
CA LEU A 45 3.71 -5.97 -1.94
C LEU A 45 2.83 -4.75 -1.72
N ILE A 46 1.59 -4.82 -2.20
CA ILE A 46 0.61 -3.73 -2.18
C ILE A 46 -0.60 -4.19 -1.40
N SER A 47 -1.18 -3.34 -0.58
CA SER A 47 -2.40 -3.68 0.16
C SER A 47 -3.37 -2.54 0.22
N TYR A 48 -4.61 -2.86 -0.08
CA TYR A 48 -5.73 -1.97 0.12
C TYR A 48 -6.53 -2.43 1.35
N ILE A 49 -6.66 -1.52 2.30
CA ILE A 49 -7.32 -1.73 3.58
C ILE A 49 -8.62 -0.94 3.58
N ASN A 50 -9.72 -1.60 3.93
CA ASN A 50 -11.04 -0.99 4.06
C ASN A 50 -11.77 -1.58 5.26
N GLY A 51 -11.84 -0.81 6.35
CA GLY A 51 -12.30 -1.30 7.64
C GLY A 51 -11.42 -2.46 8.13
N HIS A 52 -12.05 -3.57 8.51
CA HIS A 52 -11.34 -4.80 8.94
C HIS A 52 -10.91 -5.73 7.79
N ASN A 53 -11.15 -5.33 6.54
CA ASN A 53 -10.81 -6.14 5.36
C ASN A 53 -9.56 -5.60 4.69
N CYS A 54 -8.71 -6.51 4.24
CA CYS A 54 -7.52 -6.21 3.45
C CYS A 54 -7.53 -7.05 2.17
N THR A 55 -7.14 -6.44 1.06
CA THR A 55 -6.82 -7.14 -0.19
C THR A 55 -5.38 -6.80 -0.54
N THR A 56 -4.56 -7.85 -0.69
CA THR A 56 -3.12 -7.74 -0.90
C THR A 56 -2.74 -8.30 -2.26
N TRP A 57 -2.02 -7.52 -3.06
CA TRP A 57 -1.39 -7.97 -4.30
C TRP A 57 0.11 -8.10 -4.13
N MET A 58 0.65 -9.19 -4.66
CA MET A 58 2.07 -9.52 -4.51
C MET A 58 2.61 -10.28 -5.70
N ASP A 59 3.94 -10.29 -5.84
CA ASP A 59 4.58 -11.22 -6.77
C ASP A 59 4.19 -12.67 -6.43
N SER A 60 3.89 -13.48 -7.45
CA SER A 60 3.45 -14.87 -7.27
C SER A 60 4.45 -15.72 -6.47
N THR A 61 5.74 -15.36 -6.50
CA THR A 61 6.82 -15.99 -5.73
C THR A 61 6.72 -15.75 -4.21
N LEU A 62 5.97 -14.72 -3.80
CA LEU A 62 5.74 -14.44 -2.40
C LEU A 62 4.60 -15.28 -1.80
N ILE A 63 3.68 -15.81 -2.59
CA ILE A 63 2.50 -16.52 -2.05
C ILE A 63 2.95 -17.73 -1.21
N GLY A 64 2.64 -17.70 0.08
CA GLY A 64 3.08 -18.71 1.06
C GLY A 64 4.47 -18.49 1.65
N ASN A 65 5.18 -17.42 1.29
CA ASN A 65 6.48 -17.05 1.83
C ASN A 65 6.33 -16.27 3.15
N PRO A 66 7.06 -16.64 4.23
CA PRO A 66 7.07 -15.90 5.49
C PRO A 66 7.46 -14.41 5.35
N GLN A 67 8.17 -14.05 4.28
CA GLN A 67 8.58 -12.67 3.98
C GLN A 67 7.39 -11.69 3.96
N ILE A 68 6.21 -12.11 3.47
CA ILE A 68 4.99 -11.29 3.53
C ILE A 68 4.64 -10.95 4.97
N GLN A 69 4.67 -11.98 5.84
CA GLN A 69 4.29 -11.81 7.24
C GLN A 69 5.23 -10.81 7.93
N TYR A 70 6.54 -10.91 7.67
CA TYR A 70 7.50 -9.96 8.25
C TYR A 70 7.29 -8.53 7.77
N ALA A 71 6.94 -8.32 6.49
CA ALA A 71 6.79 -6.98 5.93
C ALA A 71 5.47 -6.29 6.36
N GLN A 72 4.40 -7.06 6.55
CA GLN A 72 3.04 -6.51 6.63
C GLN A 72 2.25 -6.91 7.89
N GLN A 73 2.49 -8.10 8.46
CA GLN A 73 1.57 -8.69 9.44
C GLN A 73 1.37 -7.82 10.68
N ASN A 74 2.45 -7.24 11.21
CA ASN A 74 2.39 -6.35 12.37
C ASN A 74 1.53 -5.11 12.10
N HIS A 75 1.64 -4.54 10.88
CA HIS A 75 0.82 -3.40 10.48
C HIS A 75 -0.67 -3.80 10.44
N LEU A 76 -1.01 -4.90 9.76
CA LEU A 76 -2.39 -5.38 9.69
C LEU A 76 -2.98 -5.71 11.07
N TRP A 77 -2.19 -6.28 11.97
CA TRP A 77 -2.65 -6.55 13.34
C TRP A 77 -2.91 -5.29 14.14
N SER A 78 -2.06 -4.26 14.02
CA SER A 78 -2.31 -2.96 14.68
C SER A 78 -3.59 -2.28 14.19
N LEU A 79 -3.98 -2.57 12.95
CA LEU A 79 -5.20 -2.07 12.31
C LEU A 79 -6.44 -2.93 12.57
N GLY A 80 -6.33 -4.04 13.31
CA GLY A 80 -7.46 -4.92 13.60
C GLY A 80 -8.00 -5.65 12.37
N ILE A 81 -7.15 -5.92 11.37
CA ILE A 81 -7.56 -6.64 10.16
C ILE A 81 -7.83 -8.10 10.49
N SER A 82 -9.05 -8.55 10.18
CA SER A 82 -9.51 -9.92 10.45
C SER A 82 -9.44 -10.81 9.20
N LYS A 83 -9.54 -10.22 8.01
CA LYS A 83 -9.50 -10.93 6.73
C LYS A 83 -8.53 -10.27 5.77
N ASN A 84 -7.55 -11.03 5.29
CA ASN A 84 -6.65 -10.61 4.21
C ASN A 84 -6.77 -11.56 3.02
N GLU A 85 -7.25 -11.05 1.89
CA GLU A 85 -7.34 -11.78 0.62
C GLU A 85 -6.04 -11.56 -0.16
N LEU A 86 -5.33 -12.64 -0.48
CA LEU A 86 -4.04 -12.59 -1.16
C LEU A 86 -4.21 -12.89 -2.64
N HIS A 87 -3.61 -12.05 -3.48
CA HIS A 87 -3.69 -12.10 -4.93
C HIS A 87 -2.31 -11.92 -5.57
N SER A 88 -2.11 -12.53 -6.74
CA SER A 88 -0.99 -12.22 -7.61
C SER A 88 -1.15 -10.81 -8.21
N LEU A 89 -0.05 -10.15 -8.61
CA LEU A 89 -0.10 -8.86 -9.30
C LEU A 89 -0.93 -8.88 -10.60
N GLU A 90 -1.11 -10.06 -11.20
CA GLU A 90 -1.89 -10.24 -12.43
C GLU A 90 -3.39 -10.47 -12.18
N ASP A 91 -3.76 -10.83 -10.95
CA ASP A 91 -5.14 -11.16 -10.63
C ASP A 91 -6.01 -9.90 -10.68
N SER A 92 -7.18 -10.03 -11.29
CA SER A 92 -8.16 -8.96 -11.33
C SER A 92 -9.14 -9.09 -10.17
N VAL A 93 -9.38 -7.99 -9.47
CA VAL A 93 -10.30 -7.93 -8.33
C VAL A 93 -11.16 -6.69 -8.48
N GLN A 94 -12.47 -6.86 -8.47
CA GLN A 94 -13.43 -5.77 -8.52
C GLN A 94 -14.38 -5.89 -7.33
N LYS A 95 -14.46 -4.83 -6.53
CA LYS A 95 -15.38 -4.71 -5.39
C LYS A 95 -16.14 -3.38 -5.49
N SER A 96 -17.08 -3.16 -4.58
CA SER A 96 -17.84 -1.90 -4.54
C SER A 96 -16.98 -0.67 -4.22
N THR A 97 -15.84 -0.84 -3.53
CA THR A 97 -15.00 0.25 -3.04
C THR A 97 -13.73 0.49 -3.86
N PHE A 98 -13.33 -0.48 -4.69
CA PHE A 98 -12.13 -0.39 -5.53
C PHE A 98 -12.21 -1.38 -6.69
N TYR A 99 -11.38 -1.16 -7.71
CA TYR A 99 -11.04 -2.20 -8.68
C TYR A 99 -9.53 -2.24 -8.89
N TYR A 100 -9.03 -3.42 -9.26
CA TYR A 100 -7.67 -3.65 -9.70
C TYR A 100 -7.71 -4.65 -10.85
N GLN A 101 -7.19 -4.27 -12.01
CA GLN A 101 -7.16 -5.10 -13.21
C GLN A 101 -6.03 -4.65 -14.13
N ASN A 102 -5.36 -5.60 -14.77
CA ASN A 102 -4.29 -5.32 -15.74
C ASN A 102 -3.24 -4.34 -15.18
N LYS A 103 -2.80 -4.57 -13.93
CA LYS A 103 -1.80 -3.74 -13.24
C LYS A 103 -2.22 -2.29 -12.98
N LYS A 104 -3.52 -2.01 -13.04
CA LYS A 104 -4.10 -0.69 -12.82
C LYS A 104 -5.18 -0.82 -11.76
N GLY A 105 -5.10 0.00 -10.74
CA GLY A 105 -6.07 0.04 -9.64
C GLY A 105 -6.65 1.42 -9.44
N GLN A 106 -7.93 1.48 -9.10
CA GLN A 106 -8.56 2.66 -8.55
C GLN A 106 -9.11 2.33 -7.17
N PHE A 107 -8.67 3.10 -6.18
CA PHE A 107 -9.01 2.97 -4.77
C PHE A 107 -9.65 4.29 -4.34
N LYS A 108 -10.98 4.30 -4.19
CA LYS A 108 -11.77 5.54 -4.07
C LYS A 108 -11.49 6.52 -5.22
N ASP A 109 -10.92 7.69 -4.91
CA ASP A 109 -10.58 8.77 -5.85
C ASP A 109 -9.11 8.69 -6.32
N LYS A 110 -8.31 7.74 -5.81
CA LYS A 110 -6.91 7.59 -6.17
C LYS A 110 -6.69 6.47 -7.18
N LYS A 111 -5.84 6.73 -8.16
CA LYS A 111 -5.44 5.78 -9.21
C LYS A 111 -3.98 5.41 -9.08
N LEU A 112 -3.69 4.11 -9.06
CA LEU A 112 -2.35 3.54 -9.04
C LEU A 112 -2.16 2.67 -10.27
N SER A 113 -1.07 2.86 -11.02
CA SER A 113 -0.66 1.92 -12.07
C SER A 113 0.71 1.36 -11.80
N LEU A 114 0.93 0.10 -12.12
CA LEU A 114 2.23 -0.53 -12.05
C LEU A 114 2.92 -0.40 -13.40
N TYR A 115 4.19 -0.03 -13.37
CA TYR A 115 5.07 0.04 -14.53
C TYR A 115 6.18 -1.01 -14.37
N GLY A 116 6.06 -2.09 -15.13
CA GLY A 116 6.90 -3.27 -15.12
C GLY A 116 7.81 -3.40 -16.33
N ARG A 117 8.32 -4.63 -16.56
CA ARG A 117 9.25 -4.91 -17.67
C ARG A 117 8.55 -4.90 -19.02
N GLU A 118 7.31 -5.38 -19.03
CA GLU A 118 6.43 -5.45 -20.20
C GLU A 118 6.00 -4.06 -20.69
N ASP A 119 5.89 -3.08 -19.80
CA ASP A 119 5.47 -1.72 -20.14
C ASP A 119 6.55 -0.92 -20.90
N VAL A 120 7.81 -1.34 -20.83
CA VAL A 120 8.95 -0.66 -21.49
C VAL A 120 8.80 -0.55 -23.01
N PHE A 121 7.99 -1.42 -23.61
CA PHE A 121 7.75 -1.47 -25.06
C PHE A 121 6.42 -0.83 -25.47
N ILE A 122 5.61 -0.38 -24.50
CA ILE A 122 4.32 0.22 -24.77
C ILE A 122 4.53 1.70 -25.08
N GLN A 123 3.95 2.15 -26.18
CA GLN A 123 3.83 3.56 -26.51
C GLN A 123 2.35 3.86 -26.69
N SER A 124 1.82 4.78 -25.89
CA SER A 124 0.45 5.23 -26.02
C SER A 124 0.42 6.62 -26.65
N HIS A 125 -0.45 6.81 -27.64
CA HIS A 125 -0.73 8.15 -28.17
C HIS A 125 -1.59 8.98 -27.20
N THR A 126 -2.19 8.33 -26.21
CA THR A 126 -3.02 8.94 -25.17
C THR A 126 -2.57 8.37 -23.82
N PRO A 127 -1.58 8.99 -23.17
CA PRO A 127 -1.13 8.56 -21.85
C PRO A 127 -2.29 8.57 -20.84
N LEU A 128 -2.34 7.56 -19.98
CA LEU A 128 -3.42 7.40 -18.99
C LEU A 128 -3.15 8.27 -17.76
N GLU A 129 -4.14 9.07 -17.37
CA GLU A 129 -4.04 9.90 -16.16
C GLU A 129 -4.26 9.07 -14.88
N VAL A 130 -3.26 9.09 -14.01
CA VAL A 130 -3.21 8.40 -12.72
C VAL A 130 -2.59 9.28 -11.65
N ASP A 131 -2.79 8.98 -10.37
CA ASP A 131 -2.12 9.74 -9.31
C ASP A 131 -0.70 9.20 -9.08
N TYR A 132 -0.56 7.88 -9.06
CA TYR A 132 0.68 7.21 -8.72
C TYR A 132 1.07 6.18 -9.78
N VAL A 133 2.37 6.11 -10.10
CA VAL A 133 2.95 5.01 -10.87
C VAL A 133 3.98 4.28 -10.01
N LEU A 134 3.72 3.00 -9.74
CA LEU A 134 4.63 2.10 -9.05
C LEU A 134 5.58 1.45 -10.06
N VAL A 135 6.84 1.86 -10.06
CA VAL A 135 7.88 1.21 -10.86
C VAL A 135 8.29 -0.06 -10.12
N HIS A 136 8.10 -1.22 -10.76
CA HIS A 136 8.32 -2.52 -10.11
C HIS A 136 8.95 -3.54 -11.06
N GLY A 137 9.53 -4.62 -10.51
CA GLY A 137 10.10 -5.71 -11.29
C GLY A 137 11.43 -5.38 -11.98
N ASN A 138 12.07 -4.25 -11.64
CA ASN A 138 13.38 -3.83 -12.15
C ASN A 138 13.41 -3.59 -13.68
N PRO A 139 12.54 -2.73 -14.24
CA PRO A 139 12.43 -2.49 -15.68
C PRO A 139 13.72 -1.92 -16.28
N LYS A 140 13.93 -2.14 -17.58
CA LYS A 140 15.12 -1.65 -18.32
C LYS A 140 14.83 -0.30 -18.96
N LEU A 141 14.64 0.71 -18.12
CA LEU A 141 14.45 2.10 -18.53
C LEU A 141 15.77 2.70 -19.06
N LYS A 142 15.72 3.29 -20.25
CA LYS A 142 16.74 4.19 -20.79
C LYS A 142 16.74 5.51 -20.02
N SER A 143 15.55 6.07 -19.80
CA SER A 143 15.29 7.26 -18.97
C SER A 143 13.96 7.11 -18.24
N ILE A 144 13.79 7.81 -17.12
CA ILE A 144 12.54 7.86 -16.35
C ILE A 144 11.37 8.43 -17.16
N GLN A 145 11.65 9.31 -18.12
CA GLN A 145 10.64 9.92 -19.00
C GLN A 145 9.88 8.91 -19.87
N GLN A 146 10.42 7.70 -20.07
CA GLN A 146 9.68 6.64 -20.79
C GLN A 146 8.37 6.23 -20.11
N ILE A 147 8.20 6.56 -18.83
CA ILE A 147 6.93 6.33 -18.13
C ILE A 147 5.85 7.30 -18.64
N GLU A 148 6.23 8.51 -19.06
CA GLU A 148 5.31 9.54 -19.58
C GLU A 148 4.73 9.17 -20.95
N ASP A 149 5.36 8.24 -21.69
CA ASP A 149 4.82 7.66 -22.93
C ASP A 149 3.53 6.86 -22.69
N VAL A 150 3.26 6.48 -21.44
CA VAL A 150 2.13 5.60 -21.06
C VAL A 150 1.23 6.25 -20.02
N TYR A 151 1.78 7.08 -19.13
CA TYR A 151 1.04 7.64 -18.00
C TYR A 151 1.27 9.15 -17.84
N LEU A 152 0.20 9.88 -17.53
CA LEU A 152 0.29 11.20 -16.87
C LEU A 152 0.11 10.96 -15.38
N TYR A 153 1.10 11.30 -14.57
CA TYR A 153 1.12 10.96 -13.15
C TYR A 153 1.57 12.12 -12.27
N LYS A 154 1.21 12.07 -10.99
CA LYS A 154 1.64 13.07 -9.99
C LYS A 154 2.92 12.64 -9.30
N THR A 155 3.04 11.35 -8.94
CA THR A 155 4.19 10.87 -8.16
C THR A 155 4.62 9.47 -8.62
N LEU A 156 5.94 9.28 -8.78
CA LEU A 156 6.54 7.96 -8.97
C LEU A 156 6.81 7.28 -7.65
N ILE A 157 6.60 5.97 -7.59
CA ILE A 157 6.92 5.17 -6.42
C ILE A 157 7.90 4.09 -6.84
N PHE A 158 9.05 4.04 -6.19
CA PHE A 158 10.05 2.99 -6.36
C PHE A 158 9.92 1.97 -5.23
N ASP A 159 9.56 0.74 -5.57
CA ASP A 159 9.47 -0.33 -4.58
C ASP A 159 10.79 -1.10 -4.43
N ALA A 160 10.83 -1.94 -3.40
CA ALA A 160 11.98 -2.77 -3.05
C ALA A 160 12.21 -3.96 -3.99
N SER A 161 11.40 -4.13 -5.05
CA SER A 161 11.65 -5.10 -6.11
C SER A 161 12.77 -4.64 -7.07
N ASN A 162 13.03 -3.34 -7.12
CA ASN A 162 14.08 -2.75 -7.96
C ASN A 162 15.46 -2.83 -7.30
N SER A 163 16.52 -2.93 -8.11
CA SER A 163 17.88 -2.90 -7.57
C SER A 163 18.24 -1.49 -7.10
N SER A 164 18.89 -1.36 -5.94
CA SER A 164 19.25 -0.07 -5.34
C SER A 164 20.06 0.85 -6.26
N TRP A 165 20.90 0.29 -7.15
CA TRP A 165 21.65 1.10 -8.11
C TRP A 165 20.74 1.80 -9.14
N LYS A 166 19.66 1.12 -9.57
CA LYS A 166 18.68 1.69 -10.50
C LYS A 166 17.81 2.73 -9.82
N ILE A 167 17.33 2.45 -8.60
CA ILE A 167 16.59 3.43 -7.80
C ILE A 167 17.42 4.71 -7.64
N LYS A 168 18.70 4.59 -7.26
CA LYS A 168 19.61 5.75 -7.16
C LYS A 168 19.80 6.49 -8.49
N LYS A 169 19.82 5.79 -9.62
CA LYS A 169 19.89 6.41 -10.96
C LYS A 169 18.61 7.18 -11.26
N TRP A 170 17.45 6.56 -11.07
CA TRP A 170 16.14 7.14 -11.34
C TRP A 170 15.85 8.33 -10.42
N ILE A 171 16.20 8.26 -9.14
CA ILE A 171 16.08 9.39 -8.21
C ILE A 171 16.85 10.61 -8.72
N LYS A 172 18.08 10.42 -9.22
CA LYS A 172 18.85 11.54 -9.80
C LYS A 172 18.15 12.13 -11.02
N GLU A 173 17.64 11.28 -11.92
CA GLU A 173 16.85 11.75 -13.07
C GLU A 173 15.58 12.49 -12.62
N CYS A 174 14.86 11.99 -11.62
CA CYS A 174 13.69 12.67 -11.06
C CYS A 174 14.06 14.03 -10.45
N GLN A 175 15.18 14.12 -9.73
CA GLN A 175 15.67 15.38 -9.15
C GLN A 175 16.06 16.40 -10.22
N GLU A 176 16.69 15.95 -11.32
CA GLU A 176 17.06 16.81 -12.45
C GLU A 176 15.84 17.31 -13.23
N LEU A 177 14.77 16.50 -13.28
CA LEU A 177 13.54 16.79 -14.02
C LEU A 177 12.42 17.38 -13.15
N GLU A 178 12.66 17.61 -11.86
CA GLU A 178 11.66 18.07 -10.88
C GLU A 178 10.42 17.16 -10.80
N ILE A 179 10.60 15.85 -10.93
CA ILE A 179 9.55 14.83 -10.82
C ILE A 179 9.41 14.40 -9.36
N ASP A 180 8.19 14.44 -8.83
CA ASP A 180 7.90 13.93 -7.48
C ASP A 180 8.08 12.40 -7.41
N PHE A 181 8.75 11.92 -6.37
CA PHE A 181 9.01 10.50 -6.18
C PHE A 181 8.98 10.08 -4.71
N ILE A 182 8.78 8.78 -4.48
CA ILE A 182 8.87 8.10 -3.18
C ILE A 182 9.77 6.88 -3.32
N ASP A 183 10.72 6.70 -2.39
CA ASP A 183 11.57 5.51 -2.32
C ASP A 183 11.20 4.63 -1.12
N VAL A 184 10.28 3.68 -1.36
CA VAL A 184 9.82 2.70 -0.35
C VAL A 184 10.98 1.83 0.14
N SER A 185 12.02 1.63 -0.68
CA SER A 185 13.16 0.79 -0.30
C SER A 185 14.00 1.37 0.83
N THR A 186 13.99 2.70 1.01
CA THR A 186 14.74 3.41 2.04
C THR A 186 13.85 4.03 3.12
N GLU A 187 12.67 4.53 2.76
CA GLU A 187 11.74 5.20 3.68
C GLU A 187 10.85 4.22 4.47
N GLY A 188 10.83 2.94 4.06
CA GLY A 188 9.94 1.93 4.64
C GLY A 188 8.60 1.89 3.90
N ALA A 189 7.58 1.32 4.55
CA ALA A 189 6.27 1.20 3.91
C ALA A 189 5.66 2.58 3.64
N TRP A 190 5.22 2.81 2.41
CA TRP A 190 4.41 3.98 2.07
C TRP A 190 2.95 3.67 2.37
N VAL A 191 2.31 4.51 3.18
CA VAL A 191 0.91 4.37 3.59
C VAL A 191 0.17 5.65 3.22
N LEU A 192 -0.88 5.51 2.42
CA LEU A 192 -1.75 6.59 1.98
C LEU A 192 -3.14 6.38 2.57
N ASP A 193 -3.58 7.31 3.41
CA ASP A 193 -4.98 7.38 3.86
C ASP A 193 -5.87 7.90 2.71
N LEU A 194 -7.03 7.26 2.53
CA LEU A 194 -8.00 7.52 1.44
C LEU A 194 -9.36 7.94 1.97
#